data_AF-A0A9E0LLA8-F1
#
_entry.id   AF-A0A9E0LLA8-F1
#
_cell.length_a   1.000
_cell.length_b   1.000
_cell.length_c   1.000
_cell.angle_alpha   90.00
_cell.angle_beta   90.00
_cell.angle_gamma   90.00
#
_symmetry.space_group_name_H-M   'P 1'
#
loop_
_entity.id
_entity.type
_entity.pdbx_description
1 polymer ?
#
loop_
_entity_poly.entity_id
_entity_poly.type
_entity_poly.pdbx_seq_one_letter_code
_entity_poly.pdbx_strand_id
1 'polypeptide(L)'
;MGSATLYQLAQRGVKALGIDLLSPPHSFGSSHGDTRITRQAIGEGEHYTPLSLRSYEIFREMEVKSQTRLLEVTGGLMISS
;
A
#
# COMPACT_ATOMS: atom_id res chain seq x y z
N MET A 1 0.77 5.99 -3.72
CA MET A 1 -0.33 6.02 -4.72
C MET A 1 0.19 5.93 -6.15
N GLY A 2 0.95 6.91 -6.67
CA GLY A 2 1.40 6.94 -8.07
C GLY A 2 2.06 5.65 -8.58
N SER A 3 3.09 5.14 -7.88
CA SER A 3 3.78 3.90 -8.27
C SER A 3 2.84 2.67 -8.31
N ALA A 4 1.89 2.58 -7.38
CA ALA A 4 0.91 1.49 -7.36
C ALA A 4 -0.05 1.56 -8.54
N THR A 5 -0.50 2.76 -8.93
CA THR A 5 -1.31 2.97 -10.13
C THR A 5 -0.55 2.56 -11.39
N LEU A 6 0.70 3.01 -11.54
CA LEU A 6 1.54 2.66 -12.71
C LEU A 6 1.79 1.16 -12.80
N TYR A 7 2.03 0.49 -11.68
CA TYR A 7 2.18 -0.97 -11.63
C TYR A 7 0.93 -1.69 -12.15
N GLN A 8 -0.26 -1.28 -11.70
CA GLN A 8 -1.52 -1.87 -12.16
C GLN A 8 -1.80 -1.58 -13.64
N LEU A 9 -1.49 -0.37 -14.12
CA LEU A 9 -1.61 -0.01 -15.54
C LEU A 9 -0.66 -0.83 -16.42
N ALA A 10 0.61 -0.96 -16.00
CA ALA A 10 1.60 -1.75 -16.70
C ALA A 10 1.20 -3.23 -16.78
N GLN A 11 0.65 -3.81 -15.71
CA GLN A 11 0.12 -5.18 -15.72
C GLN A 11 -1.03 -5.38 -16.71
N ARG A 12 -1.79 -4.33 -17.00
CA ARG A 12 -2.87 -4.35 -18.00
C ARG A 12 -2.40 -4.01 -19.41
N GLY A 13 -1.09 -3.90 -19.63
CA GLY A 13 -0.50 -3.57 -20.93
C GLY A 13 -0.67 -2.10 -21.34
N VAL A 14 -1.06 -1.22 -20.41
CA VAL A 14 -1.24 0.21 -20.69
C VAL A 14 0.11 0.90 -20.72
N LYS A 15 0.40 1.62 -21.81
CA LYS A 15 1.57 2.50 -21.92
C LYS A 15 1.35 3.76 -21.06
N ALA A 16 1.96 3.79 -19.89
CA ALA A 16 1.86 4.90 -18.94
C ALA A 16 3.23 5.51 -18.63
N LEU A 17 3.26 6.80 -18.30
CA LEU A 17 4.44 7.52 -17.84
C LEU A 17 4.22 8.02 -16.41
N GLY A 18 5.13 7.69 -15.51
CA GLY A 18 5.22 8.28 -14.18
C GLY A 18 6.15 9.48 -14.20
N ILE A 19 5.70 10.61 -13.66
CA ILE A 19 6.52 11.80 -13.46
C ILE A 19 6.49 12.12 -11.97
N ASP A 20 7.66 12.30 -11.38
CA ASP A 20 7.84 12.70 -9.99
C ASP A 20 8.83 13.86 -9.95
N LEU A 21 8.70 14.75 -8.96
CA LEU A 21 9.60 15.88 -8.77
C LEU A 21 11.00 15.40 -8.38
N LEU A 22 11.08 14.29 -7.64
CA LEU A 22 12.33 13.66 -7.20
C LEU A 22 12.40 12.22 -7.72
N SER A 23 13.34 11.41 -7.19
CA SER A 23 13.47 10.00 -7.53
C SER A 23 12.87 9.12 -6.43
N PRO A 24 11.69 8.49 -6.64
CA PRO A 24 11.08 7.62 -5.63
C PRO A 24 11.85 6.30 -5.43
N PRO A 25 11.88 5.75 -4.20
CA PRO A 25 11.40 6.36 -2.96
C PRO A 25 12.34 7.47 -2.45
N HIS A 26 11.78 8.55 -1.89
CA HIS A 26 12.55 9.68 -1.33
C HIS A 26 11.95 10.19 -0.02
N SER A 27 12.73 10.98 0.73
CA SER A 27 12.36 11.52 2.06
C SER A 27 11.51 12.79 2.04
N PHE A 28 11.34 13.44 0.89
CA PHE A 28 10.55 14.68 0.78
C PHE A 28 9.06 14.48 0.45
N GLY A 29 8.49 13.32 0.81
CA GLY A 29 7.07 12.98 0.57
C GLY A 29 6.39 12.41 1.80
N SER A 30 5.27 11.68 1.65
CA SER A 30 4.56 11.04 2.80
C SER A 30 4.78 9.53 2.90
N SER A 31 5.60 8.97 2.01
CA SER A 31 5.87 7.53 1.94
C SER A 31 7.14 7.10 2.70
N HIS A 32 7.97 8.05 3.14
CA HIS A 32 9.28 7.77 3.75
C HIS A 32 9.20 7.22 5.18
N GLY A 33 10.33 6.84 5.75
CA GLY A 33 10.36 6.10 7.02
C GLY A 33 10.03 4.63 6.78
N ASP A 34 10.45 3.77 7.70
CA ASP A 34 10.60 2.35 7.39
C ASP A 34 9.29 1.58 7.31
N THR A 35 8.30 1.94 8.13
CA THR A 35 7.08 1.15 8.29
C THR A 35 5.80 1.99 8.29
N ARG A 36 4.66 1.33 8.03
CA ARG A 36 3.30 1.90 8.08
C ARG A 36 2.33 0.88 8.66
N ILE A 37 1.39 1.35 9.49
CA ILE A 37 0.29 0.54 9.99
C ILE A 37 -0.81 0.45 8.92
N THR A 38 -1.37 -0.74 8.77
CA THR A 38 -2.64 -0.97 8.06
C THR A 38 -3.56 -1.83 8.93
N ARG A 39 -4.87 -1.55 8.91
CA ARG A 39 -5.88 -2.18 9.79
C ARG A 39 -7.06 -2.69 8.98
N GLN A 40 -7.63 -3.84 9.33
CA GLN A 40 -8.89 -4.32 8.72
C GLN A 40 -10.13 -3.78 9.45
N ALA A 41 -10.00 -3.54 10.76
CA ALA A 41 -11.00 -2.80 11.55
C ALA A 41 -10.77 -1.29 11.37
N ILE A 42 -11.65 -0.64 10.60
CA ILE A 42 -11.55 0.78 10.26
C ILE A 42 -12.57 1.58 11.08
N GLY A 43 -12.09 2.32 12.09
CA GLY A 43 -12.94 3.17 12.94
C GLY A 43 -13.44 4.42 12.23
N GLU A 44 -12.78 4.81 11.13
CA GLU A 44 -13.12 5.95 10.30
C GLU A 44 -14.40 5.72 9.45
N GLY A 45 -14.86 4.47 9.34
CA GLY A 45 -16.11 4.12 8.67
C GLY A 45 -16.06 2.77 7.94
N GLU A 46 -17.18 2.04 7.96
CA GLU A 46 -17.29 0.69 7.39
C GLU A 46 -17.00 0.63 5.88
N HIS A 47 -17.24 1.72 5.15
CA HIS A 47 -17.03 1.81 3.72
C HIS A 47 -15.55 1.67 3.31
N TYR A 48 -14.62 1.85 4.25
CA TYR A 48 -13.19 1.61 4.03
C TYR A 48 -12.79 0.14 4.23
N THR A 49 -13.58 -0.65 4.95
CA THR A 49 -13.24 -2.05 5.24
C THR A 49 -13.00 -2.86 3.97
N PRO A 50 -13.86 -2.83 2.94
CA PRO A 50 -13.61 -3.56 1.68
C PRO A 50 -12.30 -3.15 1.00
N LEU A 51 -11.94 -1.87 1.04
CA LEU A 51 -10.70 -1.34 0.46
C LEU A 51 -9.47 -1.84 1.23
N SER A 52 -9.56 -1.89 2.56
CA SER A 52 -8.49 -2.43 3.40
C SER A 52 -8.28 -3.92 3.16
N LEU A 53 -9.37 -4.72 3.15
CA LEU A 53 -9.31 -6.15 2.87
C LEU A 53 -8.64 -6.42 1.51
N ARG A 54 -9.06 -5.71 0.45
CA ARG A 54 -8.44 -5.86 -0.87
C ARG A 54 -6.97 -5.42 -0.89
N SER A 55 -6.59 -4.42 -0.10
CA SER A 55 -5.20 -3.99 0.00
C SER A 55 -4.29 -5.07 0.59
N TYR A 56 -4.77 -5.82 1.59
CA TYR A 56 -4.05 -6.98 2.15
C TYR A 56 -3.80 -8.06 1.10
N GLU A 57 -4.81 -8.40 0.29
CA GLU A 57 -4.68 -9.35 -0.81
C GLU A 57 -3.63 -8.90 -1.82
N ILE A 58 -3.68 -7.62 -2.23
CA ILE A 58 -2.70 -7.03 -3.16
C ILE A 58 -1.28 -7.08 -2.59
N PHE A 59 -1.09 -6.81 -1.30
CA PHE A 59 0.23 -6.96 -0.67
C PHE A 59 0.73 -8.40 -0.78
N ARG A 60 -0.09 -9.41 -0.46
CA ARG A 60 0.30 -10.82 -0.60
C ARG A 60 0.63 -11.20 -2.05
N GLU A 61 -0.16 -10.73 -3.02
CA GLU A 61 0.13 -10.93 -4.44
C GLU A 61 1.48 -10.31 -4.85
N MET A 62 1.81 -9.12 -4.33
CA MET A 62 3.08 -8.45 -4.59
C MET A 62 4.27 -9.14 -3.91
N GLU A 63 4.10 -9.67 -2.70
CA GLU A 63 5.15 -10.46 -2.02
C GLU A 63 5.55 -11.66 -2.87
N VAL A 64 4.57 -12.39 -3.41
CA VAL A 64 4.81 -13.54 -4.30
C VAL A 64 5.56 -13.09 -5.57
N LYS A 65 5.15 -12.00 -6.20
CA LYS A 65 5.79 -11.53 -7.45
C LYS A 65 7.20 -10.98 -7.26
N SER A 66 7.44 -10.32 -6.12
CA SER A 66 8.72 -9.65 -5.84
C SER A 66 9.71 -10.52 -5.07
N GLN A 67 9.25 -11.62 -4.46
CA GLN A 67 10.02 -12.43 -3.52
C GLN A 67 10.54 -11.62 -2.32
N THR A 68 9.87 -10.51 -2.01
CA THR A 68 10.18 -9.63 -0.89
C THR A 68 9.04 -9.67 0.10
N ARG A 69 9.34 -9.73 1.40
CA ARG A 69 8.33 -9.58 2.45
C ARG A 69 7.94 -8.10 2.56
N LEU A 70 6.66 -7.80 2.33
CA LEU A 70 6.09 -6.45 2.30
C LEU A 70 5.08 -6.23 3.43
N LEU A 71 4.42 -7.29 3.90
CA LEU A 71 3.40 -7.22 4.95
C LEU A 71 3.74 -8.17 6.10
N GLU A 72 4.06 -7.57 7.25
CA GLU A 72 4.19 -8.27 8.52
C GLU A 72 2.91 -8.07 9.36
N VAL A 73 2.24 -9.18 9.70
CA VAL A 73 1.02 -9.17 10.52
C VAL A 73 1.42 -9.24 11.98
N THR A 74 1.54 -8.08 12.62
CA THR A 74 1.88 -7.96 14.05
C THR A 74 0.66 -7.89 14.97
N GLY A 75 -0.56 -7.78 14.40
CA GLY A 75 -1.78 -7.45 15.13
C GLY A 75 -1.95 -5.93 15.32
N GLY A 76 -2.94 -5.53 16.10
CA GLY A 76 -3.20 -4.12 16.39
C GLY A 76 -3.98 -3.96 17.69
N LEU A 77 -3.58 -2.97 18.50
CA LEU A 77 -4.22 -2.61 19.75
C LEU A 77 -4.82 -1.20 19.60
N MET A 78 -6.14 -1.09 19.80
CA MET A 78 -6.86 0.18 19.84
C MET A 78 -7.36 0.38 21.26
N ILE A 79 -6.98 1.50 21.89
CA ILE A 79 -7.43 1.90 23.22
C ILE A 79 -8.18 3.23 23.05
N SER A 80 -9.40 3.31 23.58
CA SER A 80 -10.18 4.54 23.66
C SER A 80 -10.55 4.79 25.12
N SER A 81 -10.48 6.05 25.55
CA SER A 81 -10.97 6.53 26.85
C SER A 81 -12.48 6.69 26.85
#